data_AF-A0A927WMQ6-F1
#
_entry.id   AF-A0A927WMQ6-F1
#
_cell.length_a   1.000
_cell.length_b   1.000
_cell.length_c   1.000
_cell.angle_alpha   90.00
_cell.angle_beta   90.00
_cell.angle_gamma   90.00
#
_symmetry.space_group_name_H-M   'P 1'
#
loop_
_entity.id
_entity.type
_entity.pdbx_description
1 polymer ?
#
loop_
_entity_poly.entity_id
_entity_poly.type
_entity_poly.pdbx_seq_one_letter_code
_entity_poly.pdbx_strand_id
1 'polypeptide(L)'
;MRNTKYYPLICADDENGDMMPLCSTENRVTMEQYHKLYLSEMIPRYYRLNANIPLGKGVWNNLNIHCPLCGKAMNRMSTPTDGNRLPLYCCPDCSGKE
;
A
#
# COMPACT_ATOMS: atom_id res chain seq x y z
N MET A 1 9.74 19.66 3.72
CA MET A 1 9.54 18.22 3.42
C MET A 1 8.08 17.89 3.71
N ARG A 2 7.35 17.24 2.80
CA ARG A 2 5.97 16.80 3.09
C ARG A 2 6.03 15.59 4.03
N ASN A 3 5.13 15.53 5.01
CA ASN A 3 5.02 14.37 5.89
C ASN A 3 4.58 13.14 5.08
N THR A 4 5.13 11.97 5.43
CA THR A 4 4.72 10.71 4.80
C THR A 4 3.32 10.35 5.28
N LYS A 5 2.43 10.03 4.33
CA LYS A 5 1.10 9.54 4.65
C LYS A 5 1.10 8.02 4.69
N TYR A 6 0.33 7.47 5.62
CA TYR A 6 0.18 6.03 5.81
C TYR A 6 -1.28 5.64 5.69
N TYR A 7 -1.58 4.61 4.90
CA TYR A 7 -2.93 4.14 4.61
C TYR A 7 -3.07 2.70 5.09
N PRO A 8 -3.88 2.42 6.12
CA PRO A 8 -4.20 1.04 6.50
C PRO A 8 -4.81 0.31 5.30
N LEU A 9 -4.48 -0.97 5.15
CA LEU A 9 -5.15 -1.83 4.18
C LEU A 9 -6.09 -2.80 4.89
N ILE A 10 -7.29 -2.92 4.37
CA ILE A 10 -8.29 -3.93 4.78
C ILE A 10 -8.55 -4.87 3.60
N CYS A 11 -8.80 -6.14 3.89
CA CYS A 11 -9.20 -7.08 2.85
C CYS A 11 -10.69 -6.87 2.54
N ALA A 12 -10.99 -6.58 1.28
CA ALA A 12 -12.35 -6.45 0.79
C ALA A 12 -12.90 -7.80 0.28
N ASP A 13 -12.00 -8.65 -0.23
CA ASP A 13 -12.30 -10.00 -0.71
C ASP A 13 -11.10 -10.92 -0.44
N ASP A 14 -11.31 -11.88 0.47
CA ASP A 14 -10.28 -12.83 0.90
C ASP A 14 -9.89 -13.83 -0.20
N GLU A 15 -10.79 -14.12 -1.17
CA GLU A 15 -10.50 -15.07 -2.24
C GLU A 15 -9.58 -14.48 -3.29
N ASN A 16 -9.77 -13.20 -3.61
CA ASN A 16 -9.02 -12.49 -4.65
C ASN A 16 -7.82 -11.70 -4.12
N GLY A 17 -7.69 -11.57 -2.79
CA GLY A 17 -6.62 -10.78 -2.17
C GLY A 17 -6.77 -9.29 -2.45
N ASP A 18 -8.02 -8.81 -2.58
CA ASP A 18 -8.34 -7.41 -2.84
C ASP A 18 -8.14 -6.59 -1.57
N MET A 19 -7.22 -5.64 -1.62
CA MET A 19 -6.84 -4.80 -0.49
C MET A 19 -7.25 -3.35 -0.72
N MET A 20 -8.17 -2.86 0.10
CA MET A 20 -8.69 -1.51 0.05
C MET A 20 -7.98 -0.60 1.07
N PRO A 21 -7.46 0.57 0.64
CA PRO A 21 -6.89 1.55 1.53
C PRO A 21 -7.98 2.34 2.29
N LEU A 22 -7.72 2.62 3.56
CA LEU A 22 -8.51 3.53 4.39
C LEU A 22 -7.91 4.93 4.44
N CYS A 23 -8.57 5.84 5.18
CA CYS A 23 -8.10 7.21 5.41
C CYS A 23 -6.65 7.25 5.92
N SER A 24 -5.87 8.20 5.39
CA SER A 24 -4.48 8.33 5.75
C SER A 24 -4.28 8.91 7.15
N THR A 25 -3.18 8.54 7.78
CA THR A 25 -2.60 9.21 8.95
C THR A 25 -1.14 9.54 8.71
N GLU A 26 -0.59 10.49 9.45
CA GLU A 26 0.85 10.79 9.49
C GLU A 26 1.55 10.10 10.68
N ASN A 27 0.78 9.45 11.57
CA ASN A 27 1.31 8.74 12.73
C ASN A 27 1.78 7.33 12.34
N ARG A 28 3.08 7.22 12.06
CA ARG A 28 3.75 5.96 11.75
C ARG A 28 3.63 4.92 12.87
N VAL A 29 3.78 5.33 14.13
CA VAL A 29 3.82 4.40 15.27
C VAL A 29 2.47 3.69 15.42
N THR A 30 1.37 4.44 15.35
CA THR A 30 0.02 3.86 15.38
C THR A 30 -0.22 2.95 14.17
N MET A 31 0.26 3.34 12.98
CA MET A 31 0.14 2.49 11.80
C MET A 31 0.84 1.14 12.01
N GLU A 32 2.08 1.17 12.48
CA GLU A 32 2.91 -0.01 12.65
C GLU A 32 2.41 -0.94 13.76
N GLN A 33 1.83 -0.36 14.82
CA GLN A 33 1.32 -1.11 15.96
C GLN A 33 0.01 -1.84 15.66
N TYR A 34 -0.90 -1.24 14.88
CA TYR A 34 -2.27 -1.77 14.74
C TYR A 34 -2.55 -2.42 13.38
N HIS A 35 -1.73 -2.17 12.36
CA HIS A 35 -1.98 -2.69 11.01
C HIS A 35 -0.85 -3.58 10.55
N LYS A 36 -1.20 -4.79 10.10
CA LYS A 36 -0.24 -5.77 9.57
C LYS A 36 0.26 -5.38 8.18
N LEU A 37 -0.57 -4.72 7.39
CA LEU A 37 -0.32 -4.32 6.01
C LEU A 37 -0.84 -2.90 5.78
N TYR A 38 -0.03 -2.04 5.16
CA TYR A 38 -0.38 -0.64 4.93
C TYR A 38 0.43 -0.06 3.77
N LEU A 39 -0.04 1.04 3.18
CA LEU A 39 0.70 1.82 2.21
C LEU A 39 1.41 2.99 2.87
N SER A 40 2.60 3.33 2.39
CA SER A 40 3.26 4.61 2.68
C SER A 40 3.43 5.43 1.41
N GLU A 41 3.09 6.72 1.49
CA GLU A 41 3.20 7.69 0.41
C GLU A 41 4.20 8.78 0.84
N MET A 42 5.45 8.60 0.45
CA MET A 42 6.51 9.60 0.64
C MET A 42 6.57 10.58 -0.55
N ILE A 43 6.27 10.07 -1.75
CA ILE A 43 6.14 10.85 -2.99
C ILE A 43 4.66 10.77 -3.38
N PRO A 44 3.99 11.90 -3.66
CA PRO A 44 2.57 11.90 -4.02
C PRO A 44 2.27 10.90 -5.14
N ARG A 45 1.22 10.09 -4.95
CA ARG A 45 0.68 9.09 -5.87
C ARG A 45 1.57 7.87 -6.10
N TYR A 46 2.67 7.74 -5.36
CA TYR A 46 3.51 6.54 -5.31
C TYR A 46 3.40 5.90 -3.94
N TYR A 47 2.85 4.69 -3.91
CA TYR A 47 2.46 4.01 -2.69
C TYR A 47 3.33 2.78 -2.49
N ARG A 48 4.16 2.77 -1.44
CA ARG A 48 4.92 1.58 -1.08
C ARG A 48 4.08 0.68 -0.19
N LEU A 49 3.98 -0.59 -0.52
CA LEU A 49 3.40 -1.59 0.35
C LEU A 49 4.39 -1.93 1.47
N ASN A 50 3.90 -1.92 2.71
CA ASN A 50 4.67 -2.29 3.89
C ASN A 50 3.93 -3.37 4.66
N ALA A 51 4.69 -4.27 5.28
CA ALA A 51 4.19 -5.32 6.14
C ALA A 51 4.97 -5.34 7.47
N ASN A 52 4.24 -5.41 8.58
CA ASN A 52 4.83 -5.55 9.92
C ASN A 52 4.97 -7.01 10.35
N ILE A 53 4.51 -7.93 9.50
CA ILE A 53 4.70 -9.36 9.65
C ILE A 53 5.43 -9.89 8.42
N PRO A 54 6.27 -10.92 8.56
CA PRO A 54 6.85 -11.60 7.41
C PRO A 54 5.75 -12.11 6.48
N LEU A 55 5.76 -11.65 5.23
CA LEU A 55 4.86 -12.13 4.18
C LEU A 55 5.63 -12.97 3.17
N GLY A 56 5.13 -14.19 2.95
CA GLY A 56 5.67 -15.08 1.93
C GLY A 56 5.54 -14.49 0.52
N LYS A 57 6.48 -14.82 -0.37
CA LYS A 57 6.51 -14.34 -1.75
C LYS A 57 5.20 -14.56 -2.51
N GLY A 58 4.58 -15.73 -2.32
CA GLY A 58 3.30 -16.05 -2.97
C GLY A 58 2.15 -15.14 -2.50
N VAL A 59 2.16 -14.72 -1.23
CA VAL A 59 1.08 -13.92 -0.65
C VAL A 59 1.11 -12.51 -1.23
N TRP A 60 2.22 -11.78 -1.07
CA TRP A 60 2.27 -10.39 -1.55
C TRP A 60 2.25 -10.26 -3.09
N ASN A 61 2.61 -11.33 -3.83
CA ASN A 61 2.48 -11.34 -5.29
C ASN A 61 1.02 -11.33 -5.77
N ASN A 62 0.12 -11.90 -4.98
CA ASN A 62 -1.28 -12.09 -5.35
C ASN A 62 -2.19 -10.99 -4.81
N LEU A 63 -1.65 -10.03 -4.05
CA LEU A 63 -2.44 -8.92 -3.53
C LEU A 63 -2.78 -7.92 -4.62
N ASN A 64 -4.06 -7.64 -4.75
CA ASN A 64 -4.58 -6.60 -5.62
C ASN A 64 -4.81 -5.32 -4.79
N ILE A 65 -3.91 -4.35 -4.94
CA ILE A 65 -3.92 -3.13 -4.12
C ILE A 65 -4.69 -2.02 -4.83
N HIS A 66 -5.71 -1.47 -4.16
CA HIS A 66 -6.53 -0.38 -4.70
C HIS A 66 -5.96 1.02 -4.39
N CYS A 67 -6.26 1.97 -5.26
CA CYS A 67 -5.80 3.35 -5.16
C CYS A 67 -6.56 4.11 -4.07
N PRO A 68 -5.87 4.81 -3.15
CA PRO A 68 -6.52 5.62 -2.12
C PRO A 68 -7.37 6.80 -2.63
N LEU A 69 -7.17 7.22 -3.90
CA LEU A 69 -7.85 8.38 -4.47
C LEU A 69 -9.10 8.03 -5.27
N CYS A 70 -9.06 6.95 -6.04
CA CYS A 70 -10.14 6.57 -6.96
C CYS A 70 -10.69 5.16 -6.75
N GLY A 71 -10.11 4.37 -5.83
CA GLY A 71 -10.55 3.01 -5.54
C GLY A 71 -10.26 1.98 -6.62
N LYS A 72 -9.61 2.33 -7.72
CA LYS A 72 -9.22 1.36 -8.77
C LYS A 72 -7.95 0.60 -8.43
N ALA A 73 -7.80 -0.62 -8.95
CA ALA A 73 -6.58 -1.41 -8.83
C ALA A 73 -5.35 -0.65 -9.36
N MET A 74 -4.23 -0.74 -8.66
CA MET A 74 -2.97 -0.09 -9.01
C MET A 74 -2.01 -1.05 -9.72
N ASN A 75 -1.14 -0.47 -10.54
CA ASN A 75 -0.05 -1.22 -11.15
C ASN A 75 1.14 -1.31 -10.20
N ARG A 76 1.72 -2.50 -10.13
CA ARG A 76 2.97 -2.74 -9.42
C ARG A 76 4.15 -2.24 -10.26
N MET A 77 4.97 -1.37 -9.67
CA MET A 77 6.08 -0.68 -10.34
C MET A 77 7.46 -1.23 -9.97
N SER A 78 7.59 -1.95 -8.85
CA SER A 78 8.88 -2.49 -8.41
C SER A 78 8.74 -3.88 -7.80
N THR A 79 9.86 -4.55 -7.57
CA THR A 79 9.95 -5.71 -6.68
C THR A 79 10.06 -5.24 -5.21
N PRO A 80 9.91 -6.14 -4.22
CA PRO A 80 10.24 -5.84 -2.83
C PRO A 80 11.69 -5.39 -2.69
N THR A 81 11.96 -4.54 -1.71
CA THR A 81 13.30 -4.07 -1.37
C THR A 81 13.90 -4.87 -0.23
N ASP A 82 13.07 -5.29 0.73
CA ASP A 82 13.43 -6.15 1.86
C ASP A 82 12.18 -6.92 2.35
N GLY A 83 12.28 -7.63 3.47
CA GLY A 83 11.19 -8.45 4.02
C GLY A 83 9.96 -7.66 4.48
N ASN A 84 10.11 -6.36 4.80
CA ASN A 84 9.04 -5.52 5.32
C ASN A 84 8.60 -4.44 4.31
N ARG A 85 9.50 -4.04 3.39
CA ARG A 85 9.24 -3.10 2.29
C ARG A 85 8.98 -3.85 1.00
N LEU A 86 7.70 -4.06 0.76
CA LEU A 86 7.15 -4.75 -0.39
C LEU A 86 7.08 -3.83 -1.62
N PRO A 87 6.50 -4.25 -2.76
CA PRO A 87 6.50 -3.47 -3.99
C PRO A 87 5.96 -2.04 -3.90
N LEU A 88 6.42 -1.19 -4.82
CA LEU A 88 5.80 0.10 -5.10
C LEU A 88 4.59 -0.08 -6.02
N TYR A 89 3.55 0.71 -5.78
CA TYR A 89 2.35 0.77 -6.58
C TYR A 89 2.10 2.20 -7.06
N CYS A 90 1.52 2.30 -8.25
CA CYS A 90 1.10 3.55 -8.84
C CYS A 90 -0.23 3.34 -9.55
N CYS A 91 -1.17 4.27 -9.38
CA CYS A 91 -2.45 4.21 -10.05
C CYS A 91 -2.33 4.83 -11.45
N PRO A 92 -2.62 4.10 -12.54
CA PRO A 92 -2.48 4.62 -13.90
C PRO A 92 -3.37 5.85 -14.16
N ASP A 93 -4.52 5.94 -13.49
CA ASP A 93 -5.49 7.03 -13.68
C ASP A 93 -5.18 8.28 -12.84
N CYS A 94 -4.47 8.11 -11.73
CA CYS A 94 -4.13 9.20 -10.81
C CYS A 94 -2.67 9.63 -10.94
N SER A 95 -1.80 8.84 -11.55
CA SER A 95 -0.41 9.21 -11.81
C SER A 95 -0.32 10.39 -12.77
N GLY A 96 0.50 11.39 -12.46
CA GLY A 96 0.77 12.53 -13.35
C GLY A 96 -0.30 13.62 -13.42
N LYS A 97 -1.41 13.48 -12.70
CA LYS A 97 -2.28 14.62 -12.40
C LYS A 97 -1.62 15.38 -11.23
N GLU A 98 -1.65 16.70 -11.20
CA GLU A 98 -1.19 17.49 -10.03
C GLU A 98 -2.40 18.08 -9.33
#